data_AF-R9BYQ8-F1
#
_entry.id   AF-R9BYQ8-F1
#
_cell.length_a   1.000
_cell.length_b   1.000
_cell.length_c   1.000
_cell.angle_alpha   90.00
_cell.angle_beta   90.00
_cell.angle_gamma   90.00
#
_symmetry.space_group_name_H-M   'P 1'
#
loop_
_entity.id
_entity.type
_entity.pdbx_description
1 polymer ?
#
loop_
_entity_poly.entity_id
_entity_poly.type
_entity_poly.pdbx_seq_one_letter_code
_entity_poly.pdbx_strand_id
1 'polypeptide(L)'
;MKKFISTFLISLCLSFFIFTQSVYAINIFNEGVYQVSDFNLSPGNKYIVQNISENQSIYLQVFDENQIILQSIRLPPKSDKFNLTTLLPDYRIVIVGKGNVYIS
;
A
#
# COMPACT_ATOMS: atom_id res chain seq x y z
N MET A 1 53.46 -10.25 0.88
CA MET A 1 52.61 -9.30 1.64
C MET A 1 51.74 -8.41 0.75
N LYS A 2 52.27 -7.75 -0.31
CA LYS A 2 51.47 -6.89 -1.22
C LYS A 2 50.25 -7.57 -1.88
N LYS A 3 50.36 -8.84 -2.31
CA LYS A 3 49.24 -9.59 -2.93
C LYS A 3 48.11 -9.97 -1.96
N PHE A 4 48.46 -10.20 -0.68
CA PHE A 4 47.49 -10.53 0.37
C PHE A 4 46.68 -9.29 0.78
N ILE A 5 47.34 -8.14 0.86
CA ILE A 5 46.68 -6.86 1.13
C ILE A 5 45.69 -6.50 0.01
N SER A 6 46.07 -6.71 -1.26
CA SER A 6 45.19 -6.42 -2.39
C SER A 6 43.95 -7.31 -2.42
N THR A 7 44.11 -8.62 -2.19
CA THR A 7 42.98 -9.56 -2.15
C THR A 7 42.06 -9.30 -0.95
N PHE A 8 42.63 -8.96 0.20
CA PHE A 8 41.87 -8.53 1.38
C PHE A 8 41.06 -7.25 1.12
N LEU A 9 41.66 -6.25 0.46
CA LEU A 9 40.97 -4.99 0.11
C LEU A 9 39.79 -5.22 -0.83
N ILE A 10 39.97 -6.09 -1.83
CA ILE A 10 38.90 -6.43 -2.79
C ILE A 10 37.75 -7.13 -2.07
N SER A 11 38.04 -8.12 -1.22
CA SER A 11 37.03 -8.80 -0.41
C SER A 11 36.29 -7.83 0.51
N LEU A 12 36.99 -6.86 1.08
CA LEU A 12 36.40 -5.85 1.96
C LEU A 12 35.46 -4.91 1.18
N CYS A 13 35.86 -4.45 -0.01
CA CYS A 13 35.01 -3.64 -0.88
C CYS A 13 33.72 -4.38 -1.28
N LEU A 14 33.81 -5.67 -1.62
CA LEU A 14 32.65 -6.50 -1.98
C LEU A 14 31.65 -6.68 -0.82
N SER A 15 32.12 -6.69 0.43
CA SER A 15 31.25 -6.84 1.61
C SER A 15 30.33 -5.65 1.88
N PHE A 16 30.71 -4.44 1.42
CA PHE A 16 29.90 -3.22 1.62
C PHE A 16 28.78 -3.04 0.58
N PHE A 17 28.70 -3.88 -0.46
CA PHE A 17 27.67 -3.77 -1.51
C PHE A 17 26.31 -4.38 -1.17
N ILE A 18 26.14 -5.03 -0.02
CA ILE A 18 24.91 -5.77 0.32
C ILE A 18 23.92 -4.95 1.17
N PHE A 19 23.88 -3.62 1.00
CA PHE A 19 22.81 -2.81 1.60
C PHE A 19 21.59 -2.80 0.69
N THR A 20 20.83 -3.90 0.66
CA THR A 20 19.48 -3.89 0.09
C THR A 20 18.51 -3.39 1.17
N GLN A 21 17.94 -2.20 0.99
CA GLN A 21 16.82 -1.76 1.81
C GLN A 21 15.57 -2.55 1.37
N SER A 22 15.00 -3.34 2.28
CA SER A 22 13.69 -3.94 2.07
C SER A 22 12.64 -2.83 2.05
N VAL A 23 12.16 -2.47 0.87
CA VAL A 23 10.98 -1.61 0.72
C VAL A 23 9.77 -2.48 1.05
N TYR A 24 9.29 -2.39 2.29
CA TYR A 24 8.00 -2.96 2.64
C TYR A 24 6.92 -2.13 1.95
N ALA A 25 6.02 -2.80 1.23
CA ALA A 25 4.83 -2.16 0.70
C ALA A 25 4.02 -1.63 1.89
N ILE A 26 3.97 -0.30 2.03
CA ILE A 26 3.15 0.34 3.03
C ILE A 26 1.73 0.36 2.45
N ASN A 27 0.87 -0.47 3.00
CA ASN A 27 -0.55 -0.58 2.66
C ASN A 27 -1.39 0.61 3.18
N ILE A 28 -0.78 1.80 3.20
CA ILE A 28 -1.39 3.04 3.70
C ILE A 28 -1.51 4.00 2.52
N PHE A 29 -2.74 4.44 2.27
CA PHE A 29 -3.11 5.27 1.15
C PHE A 29 -3.72 6.58 1.65
N ASN A 30 -3.45 7.66 0.92
CA ASN A 30 -3.94 9.00 1.23
C ASN A 30 -5.10 9.35 0.30
N GLU A 31 -5.54 10.60 0.36
CA GLU A 31 -6.48 11.15 -0.62
C GLU A 31 -6.00 10.95 -2.05
N GLY A 32 -6.88 10.45 -2.92
CA GLY A 32 -6.55 10.18 -4.31
C GLY A 32 -7.50 9.22 -5.01
N VAL A 33 -7.18 8.95 -6.27
CA VAL A 33 -7.83 7.95 -7.11
C VAL A 33 -6.81 6.88 -7.45
N TYR A 34 -7.11 5.64 -7.12
CA TYR A 34 -6.22 4.50 -7.25
C TYR A 34 -6.87 3.43 -8.11
N GLN A 35 -6.12 2.84 -9.03
CA GLN A 35 -6.56 1.61 -9.68
C GLN A 35 -6.26 0.43 -8.75
N VAL A 36 -7.12 -0.59 -8.74
CA VAL A 36 -6.90 -1.74 -7.84
C VAL A 36 -5.60 -2.47 -8.15
N SER A 37 -5.20 -2.51 -9.42
CA SER A 37 -3.90 -3.03 -9.86
C SER A 37 -2.69 -2.29 -9.28
N ASP A 38 -2.84 -1.04 -8.83
CA ASP A 38 -1.76 -0.27 -8.22
C ASP A 38 -1.47 -0.74 -6.80
N PHE A 39 -2.44 -1.43 -6.18
CA PHE A 39 -2.21 -2.10 -4.94
C PHE A 39 -1.52 -3.44 -5.22
N ASN A 40 -0.39 -3.70 -4.56
CA ASN A 40 0.30 -5.01 -4.58
C ASN A 40 -0.48 -6.06 -3.76
N LEU A 41 -1.78 -6.19 -4.02
CA LEU A 41 -2.71 -7.04 -3.30
C LEU A 41 -2.86 -8.39 -4.00
N SER A 42 -3.00 -9.46 -3.22
CA SER A 42 -3.18 -10.80 -3.76
C SER A 42 -4.60 -11.00 -4.31
N PRO A 43 -4.76 -11.33 -5.60
CA PRO A 43 -6.08 -11.41 -6.24
C PRO A 43 -7.02 -12.43 -5.57
N GLY A 44 -8.31 -12.11 -5.53
CA GLY A 44 -9.37 -13.00 -5.05
C GLY A 44 -9.67 -12.94 -3.55
N ASN A 45 -8.95 -12.12 -2.78
CA ASN A 45 -9.20 -11.96 -1.35
C ASN A 45 -10.30 -10.93 -1.05
N LYS A 46 -11.02 -11.13 0.05
CA LYS A 46 -11.88 -10.10 0.64
C LYS A 46 -10.98 -9.10 1.35
N TYR A 47 -10.81 -7.94 0.75
CA TYR A 47 -10.00 -6.88 1.33
C TYR A 47 -10.73 -6.20 2.48
N ILE A 48 -9.95 -5.79 3.47
CA ILE A 48 -10.43 -4.95 4.56
C ILE A 48 -9.88 -3.55 4.43
N VAL A 49 -10.66 -2.59 4.92
CA VAL A 49 -10.26 -1.20 4.97
C VAL A 49 -10.46 -0.61 6.35
N GLN A 50 -9.52 0.23 6.78
CA GLN A 50 -9.55 0.88 8.08
C GLN A 50 -9.00 2.31 7.96
N ASN A 51 -9.66 3.27 8.61
CA ASN A 51 -9.08 4.59 8.82
C ASN A 51 -8.23 4.59 10.09
N ILE A 52 -6.91 4.74 9.92
CA ILE A 52 -5.93 4.74 11.02
C ILE A 52 -5.63 6.16 11.53
N SER A 53 -6.28 7.18 10.97
CA SER A 53 -6.10 8.57 11.37
C SER A 53 -6.69 8.84 12.75
N GLU A 54 -6.00 9.66 13.54
CA GLU A 54 -6.42 10.04 14.88
C GLU A 54 -7.72 10.87 14.89
N ASN A 55 -7.81 11.89 14.02
CA ASN A 55 -8.84 12.93 14.12
C ASN A 55 -9.63 13.17 12.82
N GLN A 56 -9.23 12.55 11.72
CA GLN A 56 -9.79 12.85 10.40
C GLN A 56 -10.70 11.72 9.95
N SER A 57 -11.92 12.07 9.54
CA SER A 57 -12.81 11.13 8.85
C SER A 57 -12.42 11.05 7.38
N ILE A 58 -12.61 9.88 6.80
CA ILE A 58 -12.31 9.61 5.40
C ILE A 58 -13.57 9.05 4.73
N TYR A 59 -13.76 9.39 3.47
CA TYR A 59 -14.80 8.81 2.63
C TYR A 59 -14.13 7.97 1.55
N LEU A 60 -14.59 6.74 1.40
CA LEU A 60 -14.06 5.79 0.43
C LEU A 60 -15.17 5.32 -0.49
N GLN A 61 -14.89 5.30 -1.79
CA GLN A 61 -15.77 4.77 -2.82
C GLN A 61 -15.05 3.77 -3.70
N VAL A 62 -15.77 2.73 -4.11
CA VAL A 62 -15.32 1.73 -5.07
C VAL A 62 -16.16 1.86 -6.33
N PHE A 63 -15.48 1.95 -7.47
CA PHE A 63 -16.07 2.04 -8.80
C PHE A 63 -15.67 0.83 -9.65
N ASP A 64 -16.61 0.32 -10.45
CA ASP A 64 -16.33 -0.71 -11.44
C ASP A 64 -15.65 -0.14 -12.70
N GLU A 65 -15.40 -1.00 -13.70
CA GLU A 65 -14.80 -0.62 -14.98
C GLU A 65 -15.62 0.40 -15.78
N ASN A 66 -16.93 0.46 -15.52
CA ASN A 66 -17.88 1.38 -16.16
C ASN A 66 -18.12 2.65 -15.33
N GLN A 67 -17.31 2.89 -14.29
CA GLN A 67 -17.43 4.02 -13.38
C GLN A 67 -18.74 4.05 -12.58
N ILE A 68 -19.34 2.87 -12.35
CA ILE A 68 -20.51 2.71 -11.49
C ILE A 68 -20.03 2.49 -10.05
N ILE A 69 -20.63 3.23 -9.11
CA ILE A 69 -20.33 3.07 -7.68
C ILE A 69 -20.87 1.73 -7.19
N LEU A 70 -19.98 0.85 -6.75
CA LEU A 70 -20.32 -0.44 -6.14
C LEU A 70 -20.45 -0.35 -4.62
N GLN A 71 -19.61 0.48 -3.99
CA GLN A 71 -19.57 0.61 -2.54
C GLN A 71 -19.15 2.02 -2.14
N SER A 72 -19.75 2.52 -1.05
CA SER A 72 -19.46 3.84 -0.50
C SER A 72 -19.47 3.77 1.02
N ILE A 73 -18.37 4.13 1.67
CA ILE A 73 -18.19 3.98 3.12
C ILE A 73 -17.63 5.27 3.69
N ARG A 74 -18.23 5.75 4.79
CA ARG A 74 -17.63 6.79 5.63
C ARG A 74 -16.89 6.13 6.78
N LEU A 75 -15.58 6.33 6.84
CA LEU A 75 -14.70 5.81 7.88
C LEU A 75 -14.42 6.91 8.92
N PRO A 76 -14.99 6.84 10.14
CA PRO A 76 -14.65 7.78 11.21
C PRO A 76 -13.16 7.66 11.59
N PRO A 77 -12.60 8.62 12.35
CA PRO A 77 -11.24 8.50 12.86
C PRO A 77 -11.11 7.22 13.69
N LYS A 78 -9.97 6.51 13.58
CA LYS A 78 -9.74 5.19 14.21
C LYS A 78 -10.90 4.22 14.01
N SER A 79 -11.35 4.07 12.76
CA SER A 79 -12.48 3.21 12.47
C SER A 79 -12.17 1.74 12.77
N ASP A 80 -13.22 0.94 12.93
CA ASP A 80 -13.10 -0.51 12.81
C ASP A 80 -12.69 -0.92 11.38
N LYS A 81 -12.41 -2.20 11.22
CA LYS A 81 -12.12 -2.81 9.91
C LYS A 81 -13.43 -3.13 9.19
N PHE A 82 -13.55 -2.65 7.96
CA PHE A 82 -14.71 -2.89 7.08
C PHE A 82 -14.31 -3.76 5.91
N ASN A 83 -15.15 -4.73 5.54
CA ASN A 83 -14.94 -5.52 4.34
C ASN A 83 -15.29 -4.69 3.10
N LEU A 84 -14.37 -4.67 2.14
CA LEU A 84 -14.65 -4.20 0.80
C LEU A 84 -15.37 -5.27 -0.01
N THR A 85 -16.13 -4.83 -1.00
CA THR A 85 -16.63 -5.68 -2.08
C THR A 85 -15.47 -6.36 -2.80
N THR A 86 -15.75 -7.43 -3.53
CA THR A 86 -14.74 -8.09 -4.36
C THR A 86 -14.19 -7.08 -5.37
N LEU A 87 -12.88 -6.84 -5.33
CA LEU A 87 -12.19 -5.91 -6.20
C LEU A 87 -11.59 -6.65 -7.39
N LEU A 88 -11.91 -6.20 -8.60
CA LEU A 88 -11.22 -6.62 -9.83
C LEU A 88 -10.10 -5.63 -10.17
N PRO A 89 -9.06 -6.03 -10.92
CA PRO A 89 -7.90 -5.18 -11.21
C PRO A 89 -8.25 -3.83 -11.85
N ASP A 90 -9.32 -3.79 -12.65
CA ASP A 90 -9.72 -2.61 -13.41
C ASP A 90 -10.63 -1.65 -12.60
N TYR A 91 -10.99 -2.03 -11.38
CA TYR A 91 -11.78 -1.20 -10.49
C TYR A 91 -10.95 -0.02 -9.97
N ARG A 92 -11.66 1.03 -9.54
CA ARG A 92 -11.03 2.21 -8.94
C ARG A 92 -11.50 2.43 -7.52
N ILE A 93 -10.57 2.78 -6.64
CA ILE A 93 -10.87 3.25 -5.29
C ILE A 93 -10.62 4.75 -5.26
N VAL A 94 -11.62 5.50 -4.78
CA VAL A 94 -11.50 6.93 -4.53
C VAL A 94 -11.51 7.15 -3.03
N ILE A 95 -10.46 7.79 -2.53
CA ILE A 95 -10.29 8.17 -1.13
C ILE A 95 -10.38 9.69 -1.07
N VAL A 96 -11.30 10.20 -0.24
CA VAL A 96 -11.53 11.62 -0.02
C VAL A 96 -11.37 11.95 1.46
N GLY A 97 -10.57 12.97 1.77
CA GLY A 97 -10.25 13.40 3.13
C GLY A 97 -8.76 13.27 3.44
N LYS A 98 -8.29 14.13 4.36
CA LYS A 98 -6.86 14.34 4.66
C LYS A 98 -6.17 13.21 5.44
N GLY A 99 -6.89 12.11 5.72
CA GLY A 99 -6.41 11.04 6.57
C GLY A 99 -5.72 9.91 5.82
N ASN A 100 -5.29 8.90 6.59
CA ASN A 100 -4.59 7.71 6.14
C ASN A 100 -5.51 6.49 6.19
N VAL A 101 -5.63 5.77 5.08
CA VAL A 101 -6.42 4.53 4.94
C VAL A 101 -5.49 3.33 4.85
N TYR A 102 -5.69 2.35 5.73
CA TYR A 102 -5.04 1.06 5.64
C TYR A 102 -5.90 0.05 4.86
N ILE A 103 -5.33 -0.61 3.86
CA ILE A 103 -6.02 -1.63 3.03
C ILE A 103 -5.20 -2.93 3.02
N SER A 104 -5.81 -4.07 3.38
CA SER A 104 -5.14 -5.38 3.36
C SER A 104 -6.02 -6.51 2.87
#